data_AF-A0A2G9UVT3-F1
#
_entry.id   AF-A0A2G9UVT3-F1
#
_cell.length_a   1.000
_cell.length_b   1.000
_cell.length_c   1.000
_cell.angle_alpha   90.00
_cell.angle_beta   90.00
_cell.angle_gamma   90.00
#
_symmetry.space_group_name_H-M   'P 1'
#
loop_
_entity.id
_entity.type
_entity.pdbx_description
1 polymer ?
#
loop_
_entity_poly.entity_id
_entity_poly.type
_entity_poly.pdbx_seq_one_letter_code
_entity_poly.pdbx_strand_id
1 'polypeptide(L)' 'MTAPNGLTMAGGEPNFVPYTLTQLRNGDVPKDRPIHIFTEGVFDMFHYGHVRQLRQVKEAFPDVIVTAGSELNHA' A
#
# COMPACT_ATOMS: atom_id res chain seq x y z
N MET A 1 -6.89 -22.93 -8.20
CA MET A 1 -7.97 -22.26 -7.43
C MET A 1 -7.88 -20.78 -7.74
N THR A 2 -8.86 -20.25 -8.46
CA THR A 2 -8.89 -18.87 -8.95
C THR A 2 -9.34 -17.94 -7.83
N ALA A 3 -8.62 -16.84 -7.59
CA ALA A 3 -9.07 -15.80 -6.68
C ALA A 3 -10.35 -15.12 -7.27
N PRO A 4 -11.28 -14.63 -6.43
CA PRO A 4 -12.60 -14.15 -6.86
C PRO A 4 -12.61 -12.94 -7.82
N ASN A 5 -11.42 -12.42 -8.15
CA ASN A 5 -11.14 -11.26 -9.00
C ASN A 5 -10.51 -11.63 -10.37
N GLY A 6 -10.45 -12.91 -10.74
CA GLY A 6 -10.14 -13.32 -12.12
C GLY A 6 -8.68 -13.18 -12.57
N LEU A 7 -7.76 -12.81 -11.67
CA LEU A 7 -6.32 -12.81 -11.91
C LEU A 7 -5.72 -14.19 -11.61
N THR A 8 -5.24 -14.88 -12.65
CA THR A 8 -4.52 -16.15 -12.54
C THR A 8 -3.04 -15.87 -12.31
N MET A 9 -2.54 -16.06 -11.09
CA MET A 9 -1.11 -15.96 -10.82
C MET A 9 -0.43 -17.27 -11.26
N ALA A 10 0.33 -17.21 -12.34
CA ALA A 10 1.16 -18.32 -12.80
C ALA A 10 2.33 -18.51 -11.82
N GLY A 11 2.43 -19.69 -11.20
CA GLY A 11 3.62 -20.16 -10.47
C GLY A 11 3.79 -19.61 -9.05
N GLY A 12 3.64 -20.47 -8.05
CA GLY A 12 4.51 -20.58 -6.86
C GLY A 12 4.89 -19.38 -5.98
N GLU A 13 4.27 -18.20 -6.07
CA GLU A 13 4.70 -17.00 -5.33
C GLU A 13 3.74 -16.63 -4.16
N PRO A 14 4.25 -16.02 -3.06
CA PRO A 14 3.52 -15.89 -1.80
C PRO A 14 2.27 -15.00 -1.92
N ASN A 15 1.10 -15.56 -1.62
CA ASN A 15 -0.16 -14.96 -1.12
C ASN A 15 -0.46 -13.46 -1.38
N PHE A 16 -0.08 -12.90 -2.53
CA PHE A 16 -0.43 -11.53 -2.88
C PHE A 16 -1.84 -11.53 -3.47
N VAL A 17 -2.84 -11.47 -2.60
CA VAL A 17 -4.24 -11.27 -2.97
C VAL A 17 -4.49 -9.76 -3.04
N PRO A 18 -4.64 -9.14 -4.24
CA PRO A 18 -4.86 -7.70 -4.32
C PRO A 18 -6.27 -7.32 -3.82
N TYR A 19 -6.35 -6.24 -3.05
CA TYR A 19 -7.60 -5.63 -2.59
C TYR A 19 -7.81 -4.31 -3.30
N THR A 20 -9.02 -4.09 -3.83
CA THR A 20 -9.40 -2.82 -4.44
C THR A 20 -9.67 -1.77 -3.37
N LEU A 21 -9.56 -0.49 -3.73
CA LEU A 21 -9.89 0.61 -2.83
C LEU A 21 -11.34 0.53 -2.33
N THR A 22 -12.29 0.15 -3.19
CA THR A 22 -13.70 -0.01 -2.81
C THR A 22 -13.89 -1.09 -1.75
N GLN A 23 -13.22 -2.24 -1.90
CA GLN A 23 -13.27 -3.32 -0.90
C GLN A 23 -12.72 -2.85 0.45
N LEU A 24 -11.55 -2.20 0.47
CA LEU A 24 -10.95 -1.68 1.70
C LEU A 24 -11.87 -0.64 2.39
N ARG A 25 -12.50 0.24 1.61
CA ARG A 25 -13.45 1.25 2.13
C ARG A 25 -14.74 0.63 2.66
N ASN A 26 -15.15 -0.52 2.14
CA ASN A 26 -16.30 -1.26 2.62
C ASN A 26 -15.99 -2.14 3.84
N GLY A 27 -14.73 -2.17 4.30
CA GLY A 27 -14.29 -2.94 5.47
C GLY A 27 -13.81 -4.35 5.15
N ASP A 28 -13.74 -4.73 3.86
CA ASP A 28 -13.14 -5.99 3.43
C ASP A 28 -11.62 -5.86 3.49
N VAL A 29 -11.05 -6.09 4.66
CA VAL A 29 -9.61 -5.99 4.93
C VAL A 29 -8.97 -7.37 5.14
N PRO A 30 -7.70 -7.57 4.73
CA PRO A 30 -6.97 -8.80 5.06
C PRO A 30 -6.82 -8.95 6.59
N LYS A 31 -6.94 -10.18 7.09
CA LYS A 31 -6.84 -10.50 8.54
C LYS A 31 -5.55 -11.20 8.91
N ASP A 32 -4.90 -11.78 7.92
CA ASP A 32 -3.71 -12.63 8.01
C ASP A 32 -2.43 -11.87 7.65
N ARG A 33 -2.54 -10.64 7.15
CA ARG A 33 -1.42 -9.80 6.75
C ARG A 33 -1.77 -8.31 6.79
N PRO A 34 -0.76 -7.43 6.98
CA PRO A 34 -0.96 -6.00 6.90
C PRO A 34 -1.26 -5.54 5.47
N ILE A 35 -1.89 -4.37 5.36
CA ILE A 35 -2.08 -3.64 4.10
C ILE A 35 -0.79 -2.86 3.80
N HIS A 36 -0.12 -3.21 2.71
CA HIS A 36 1.09 -2.51 2.29
C HIS A 36 0.74 -1.38 1.32
N ILE A 37 1.02 -0.14 1.71
CA ILE A 37 0.85 1.05 0.88
C ILE A 37 2.22 1.58 0.47
N PHE A 38 2.43 1.71 -0.83
CA PHE A 38 3.59 2.37 -1.42
C PHE A 38 3.22 3.81 -1.77
N THR A 39 4.05 4.76 -1.35
CA THR A 39 3.91 6.17 -1.69
C THR A 39 5.17 6.65 -2.35
N GLU A 40 5.01 7.42 -3.43
CA GLU A 40 6.12 8.04 -4.14
C GLU A 40 6.08 9.55 -3.93
N GLY A 41 7.25 10.17 -3.83
CA GLY A 41 7.40 11.61 -3.70
C GLY A 41 8.86 12.03 -3.68
N VAL A 42 9.14 13.30 -3.94
CA VAL A 42 10.52 13.82 -3.93
C VAL A 42 11.09 13.89 -2.51
N PHE A 43 10.23 14.12 -1.50
CA PHE A 43 10.60 14.23 -0.08
C PHE A 43 11.81 15.14 0.23
N ASP A 44 12.04 16.17 -0.60
CA ASP A 44 13.18 17.10 -0.45
C ASP A 44 13.09 17.88 0.86
N MET A 45 14.24 18.08 1.51
CA MET A 45 14.36 18.68 2.85
C MET A 45 13.32 18.13 3.83
N PHE A 46 13.33 16.82 4.07
CA PHE A 46 12.31 16.12 4.85
C PHE A 46 11.84 16.89 6.11
N HIS A 47 10.61 17.39 6.05
CA HIS A 47 10.03 18.24 7.08
C HIS A 47 8.67 17.71 7.56
N TYR A 48 8.10 18.38 8.55
CA TYR A 48 6.86 17.96 9.22
C TYR A 48 5.65 17.80 8.28
N GLY A 49 5.67 18.47 7.12
CA GLY A 49 4.65 18.29 6.09
C GLY A 49 4.61 16.85 5.56
N HIS A 50 5.77 16.28 5.25
CA HIS A 50 5.90 14.90 4.79
C HIS A 50 5.45 13.90 5.86
N VAL A 51 5.85 14.14 7.13
CA VAL A 51 5.43 13.27 8.24
C VAL A 51 3.91 13.27 8.40
N ARG A 52 3.24 14.42 8.24
CA ARG A 52 1.78 14.50 8.28
C ARG A 52 1.12 13.72 7.15
N GLN A 53 1.64 13.81 5.93
CA GLN A 53 1.15 13.03 4.80
C GLN A 53 1.29 11.53 5.07
N LEU A 54 2.48 11.07 5.48
CA LEU A 54 2.73 9.65 5.79
C LEU A 54 1.87 9.15 6.94
N ARG A 55 1.62 10.00 7.95
CA ARG A 55 0.69 9.69 9.04
C ARG A 55 -0.73 9.49 8.53
N GLN A 56 -1.22 10.37 7.65
CA GLN A 56 -2.55 10.21 7.05
C GLN A 56 -2.68 8.90 6.28
N VAL A 57 -1.62 8.49 5.56
CA VAL A 57 -1.58 7.20 4.86
C VAL A 57 -1.64 6.03 5.86
N LYS A 58 -0.86 6.08 6.94
CA LYS A 58 -0.84 5.06 7.98
C LYS A 58 -2.18 4.91 8.71
N GLU A 59 -2.92 6.01 8.88
CA GLU A 59 -4.21 6.05 9.58
C GLU A 59 -5.40 5.80 8.63
N ALA A 60 -5.18 5.66 7.32
CA ALA A 60 -6.27 5.50 6.34
C ALA A 60 -7.00 4.15 6.45
N PHE A 61 -6.30 3.09 6.88
CA PHE A 61 -6.83 1.73 7.01
C PHE A 61 -6.25 1.03 8.26
N PRO A 62 -6.89 -0.03 8.78
CA PRO A 62 -6.32 -0.83 9.86
C PRO A 62 -5.09 -1.61 9.39
N ASP A 63 -4.12 -1.78 10.29
CA ASP A 63 -2.90 -2.60 10.10
C ASP A 63 -2.13 -2.31 8.79
N VAL A 64 -1.73 -1.04 8.61
CA VAL A 64 -1.04 -0.57 7.40
C VAL A 64 0.48 -0.58 7.59
N ILE A 65 1.24 -1.00 6.58
CA ILE A 65 2.68 -0.69 6.44
C ILE A 65 2.81 0.33 5.31
N VAL A 66 3.53 1.43 5.57
CA VAL A 66 3.80 2.47 4.56
C VAL A 66 5.26 2.39 4.16
N THR A 67 5.51 2.20 2.86
CA THR A 67 6.84 2.34 2.26
C THR A 67 6.85 3.60 1.42
N ALA A 68 7.79 4.50 1.71
CA ALA A 68 8.00 5.71 0.92
C ALA A 68 9.19 5.50 -0.02
N GLY A 69 8.92 5.62 -1.32
CA GLY A 69 9.93 5.71 -2.38
C GLY A 69 10.19 7.16 -2.74
N SER A 70 11.44 7.46 -3.08
CA SER A 70 11.85 8.77 -3.60
C SER A 70 12.77 8.55 -4.77
N GLU A 71 12.36 9.00 -5.94
CA GLU A 71 13.24 9.07 -7.10
C GLU A 71 13.77 10.49 -7.26
N LEU A 72 15.09 10.65 -7.07
CA LEU A 72 15.82 11.84 -7.48
C LEU A 72 16.40 11.59 -8.87
N ASN A 73 15.60 11.85 -9.91
CA ASN A 73 16.10 11.96 -11.27
C ASN A 73 16.20 13.45 -11.62
N HIS A 74 17.44 13.90 -11.85
CA HIS A 74 17.90 15.26 -12.18
C HIS A 74 18.53 16.02 -10.99
N ALA A 75 19.83 15.78 -10.82
CA ALA A 75 20.80 16.75 -10.31
C ALA A 75 21.79 17.06 -11.44
#